data_AF-A0A9P1G639-F1
#
_entry.id   AF-A0A9P1G639-F1
#
_cell.length_a   1.000
_cell.length_b   1.000
_cell.length_c   1.000
_cell.angle_alpha   90.00
_cell.angle_beta   90.00
_cell.angle_gamma   90.00
#
_symmetry.space_group_name_H-M   'P 1'
#
loop_
_entity.id
_entity.type
_entity.pdbx_description
1 polymer ?
#
loop_
_entity_poly.entity_id
_entity_poly.type
_entity_poly.pdbx_seq_one_letter_code
_entity_poly.pdbx_strand_id
1 'polypeptide(L)'
;MVHFDFEQRGGRLKLLQSEEGGDTMPFRQCLPEEIREAMLKLKEKLKIVKEARRQEQSQRQQNWTMVEEFLSSHQFAKDVNAVKHSYLGFVRTYPLHQAAKDGNWQMMDLLLSFGADPKQKDSAGRCAIQYTVRRSGSGGFVP
;
A
#
# COMPACT_ATOMS: atom_id res chain seq x y z
N MET A 1 34.85 -22.83 -5.19
CA MET A 1 33.91 -21.76 -4.83
C MET A 1 34.76 -20.50 -4.70
N VAL A 2 34.79 -19.66 -5.73
CA VAL A 2 35.70 -18.50 -5.79
C VAL A 2 34.97 -17.29 -5.21
N HIS A 3 35.55 -16.66 -4.20
CA HIS A 3 35.03 -15.46 -3.55
C HIS A 3 35.58 -14.25 -4.29
N PHE A 4 34.72 -13.34 -4.73
CA PHE A 4 35.11 -12.10 -5.40
C PHE A 4 34.68 -10.92 -4.53
N ASP A 5 35.63 -10.07 -4.15
CA ASP A 5 35.35 -8.91 -3.32
C ASP A 5 35.27 -7.65 -4.19
N PHE A 6 34.13 -6.95 -4.08
CA PHE A 6 33.83 -5.76 -4.86
C PHE A 6 33.64 -4.56 -3.94
N GLU A 7 34.29 -3.44 -4.27
CA GLU A 7 34.08 -2.17 -3.57
C GLU A 7 33.25 -1.22 -4.45
N GLN A 8 32.12 -0.74 -3.92
CA GLN A 8 31.27 0.23 -4.61
C GLN A 8 31.61 1.65 -4.16
N ARG A 9 32.23 2.43 -5.05
CA ARG A 9 32.46 3.88 -4.83
C ARG A 9 31.70 4.69 -5.86
N GLY A 10 30.78 5.54 -5.38
CA GLY A 10 30.07 6.50 -6.23
C GLY A 10 29.25 5.90 -7.36
N GLY A 11 28.68 4.70 -7.16
CA GLY A 11 27.86 3.99 -8.16
C GLY A 11 28.63 3.15 -9.18
N ARG A 12 29.98 3.19 -9.18
CA ARG A 12 30.83 2.33 -9.99
C ARG A 12 31.49 1.26 -9.10
N LEU A 13 31.28 -0.01 -9.43
CA LEU A 13 31.95 -1.14 -8.76
C LEU A 13 33.36 -1.28 -9.33
N LYS A 14 34.37 -1.25 -8.46
CA LYS A 14 35.77 -1.50 -8.83
C LYS A 14 36.14 -2.90 -8.36
N LEU A 15 36.60 -3.73 -9.29
CA LEU A 15 37.18 -5.04 -8.98
C LEU A 15 38.56 -4.79 -8.35
N LEU A 16 38.76 -5.24 -7.12
CA LEU A 16 40.09 -5.27 -6.52
C LEU A 16 40.82 -6.47 -7.14
N GLN A 17 41.86 -6.22 -7.93
CA GLN A 17 42.66 -7.29 -8.52
C GLN A 17 43.42 -7.99 -7.40
N SER A 18 43.05 -9.24 -7.11
CA SER A 18 43.94 -10.17 -6.42
C SER A 18 44.96 -10.66 -7.44
N GLU A 19 46.20 -10.24 -7.23
CA GLU A 19 47.36 -10.62 -8.03
C GLU A 19 47.60 -12.14 -7.98
N GLU A 20 48.07 -12.63 -9.13
CA GLU A 20 48.74 -13.91 -9.40
C GLU A 20 47.91 -15.20 -9.46
N GLY A 21 47.83 -15.76 -10.68
CA GLY A 21 47.48 -17.16 -10.89
C GLY A 21 46.82 -17.44 -12.23
N GLY A 22 47.65 -17.48 -13.30
CA GLY A 22 47.41 -18.07 -14.62
C GLY A 22 45.99 -18.57 -14.95
N ASP A 23 45.21 -17.69 -15.55
CA ASP A 23 44.31 -17.93 -16.68
C ASP A 23 43.66 -16.58 -16.95
N THR A 24 44.20 -15.85 -17.92
CA THR A 24 43.64 -14.58 -18.36
C THR A 24 42.26 -14.86 -18.94
N MET A 25 41.24 -14.90 -18.07
CA MET A 25 39.84 -15.04 -18.45
C MET A 25 39.57 -13.98 -19.50
N PRO A 26 39.26 -14.34 -20.75
CA PRO A 26 39.03 -13.34 -21.78
C PRO A 26 37.91 -12.44 -21.27
N PHE A 27 38.12 -11.13 -21.37
CA PHE A 27 37.08 -10.13 -21.12
C PHE A 27 35.84 -10.58 -21.90
N ARG A 28 34.85 -11.16 -21.23
CA ARG A 28 33.68 -11.74 -21.89
C ARG A 28 32.89 -10.56 -22.44
N GLN A 29 33.10 -10.26 -23.72
CA GLN A 29 32.31 -9.27 -24.42
C GLN A 29 30.89 -9.82 -24.50
N CYS A 30 29.92 -9.12 -23.91
CA CYS A 30 28.52 -9.47 -24.09
C CYS A 30 28.23 -9.54 -25.58
N LEU A 31 27.81 -10.71 -26.04
CA LEU A 31 27.42 -10.89 -27.43
C LEU A 31 26.21 -9.98 -27.72
N PRO A 32 26.11 -9.39 -28.93
CA PRO A 32 24.99 -8.51 -29.28
C PRO A 32 23.61 -9.13 -29.01
N GLU A 33 23.48 -10.45 -29.13
CA GLU A 33 22.23 -11.18 -28.87
C GLU A 33 21.85 -11.21 -27.38
N GLU A 34 22.83 -11.36 -26.46
CA GLU A 34 22.57 -11.31 -25.01
C GLU A 34 22.07 -9.93 -24.58
N ILE A 35 22.61 -8.87 -25.19
CA ILE A 35 22.18 -7.49 -24.97
C ILE A 35 20.74 -7.29 -25.46
N ARG A 36 20.40 -7.83 -26.65
CA ARG A 36 19.04 -7.74 -27.22
C ARG A 36 18.02 -8.48 -26.35
N GLU A 37 18.34 -9.68 -25.88
CA GLU A 37 17.47 -10.43 -24.97
C GLU A 37 17.25 -9.70 -23.64
N ALA A 38 18.32 -9.16 -23.04
CA ALA A 38 18.22 -8.38 -21.81
C ALA A 38 17.34 -7.14 -22.00
N MET A 39 17.48 -6.45 -23.13
CA MET A 39 16.63 -5.30 -23.49
C MET A 39 15.16 -5.69 -23.70
N LEU A 40 14.88 -6.85 -24.32
CA LEU A 40 13.51 -7.36 -24.48
C LEU A 40 12.87 -7.67 -23.13
N LYS A 41 13.59 -8.39 -22.27
CA LYS A 41 13.16 -8.70 -20.89
C LYS A 41 12.90 -7.43 -20.09
N LEU A 42 13.75 -6.40 -20.23
CA LEU A 42 13.53 -5.12 -19.55
C LEU A 42 12.29 -4.39 -20.07
N LYS A 43 12.06 -4.40 -21.39
CA LYS A 43 10.85 -3.80 -22.00
C LYS A 43 9.59 -4.51 -21.52
N GLU A 44 9.62 -5.83 -21.44
CA GLU A 44 8.49 -6.64 -20.94
C GLU A 44 8.20 -6.36 -19.46
N LYS A 45 9.23 -6.39 -18.61
CA LYS A 45 9.11 -5.99 -17.19
C LYS A 45 8.56 -4.58 -17.05
N LEU A 46 9.01 -3.63 -17.87
CA LEU A 46 8.51 -2.27 -17.86
C LEU A 46 7.03 -2.19 -18.26
N LYS A 47 6.58 -3.01 -19.22
CA LYS A 47 5.16 -3.10 -19.58
C LYS A 47 4.33 -3.61 -18.40
N ILE A 48 4.75 -4.71 -17.78
CA ILE A 48 4.07 -5.30 -16.61
C ILE A 48 3.98 -4.29 -15.47
N VAL A 49 5.07 -3.59 -15.14
CA VAL A 49 5.06 -2.57 -14.07
C VAL A 49 4.13 -1.39 -14.41
N LYS A 50 4.10 -0.96 -15.67
CA LYS A 50 3.17 0.10 -16.12
C LYS A 50 1.71 -0.34 -16.03
N GLU A 51 1.42 -1.58 -16.39
CA GLU A 51 0.08 -2.17 -16.31
C GLU A 51 -0.35 -2.37 -14.85
N ALA A 52 0.53 -2.88 -13.98
CA ALA A 52 0.28 -3.00 -12.56
C ALA A 52 -0.04 -1.65 -11.92
N ARG A 53 0.76 -0.60 -12.21
CA ARG A 53 0.48 0.77 -11.74
C ARG A 53 -0.87 1.30 -12.25
N ARG A 54 -1.25 0.97 -13.48
CA ARG A 54 -2.56 1.35 -14.04
C ARG A 54 -3.70 0.63 -13.32
N GLN A 55 -3.53 -0.65 -13.02
CA GLN A 55 -4.51 -1.44 -12.25
C GLN A 55 -4.66 -0.90 -10.83
N GLU A 56 -3.56 -0.63 -10.13
CA GLU A 56 -3.57 -0.04 -8.79
C GLU A 56 -4.29 1.30 -8.77
N GLN A 57 -4.04 2.17 -9.76
CA GLN A 57 -4.75 3.45 -9.89
C GLN A 57 -6.24 3.24 -10.14
N SER A 58 -6.61 2.29 -11.01
CA SER A 58 -8.01 1.99 -11.29
C SER A 58 -8.74 1.42 -10.06
N GLN A 59 -8.10 0.52 -9.33
CA GLN A 59 -8.63 -0.03 -8.08
C GLN A 59 -8.77 1.06 -7.03
N ARG A 60 -7.76 1.92 -6.88
CA ARG A 60 -7.81 3.06 -5.96
C ARG A 60 -8.95 4.02 -6.29
N GLN A 61 -9.22 4.23 -7.58
CA GLN A 61 -10.35 5.05 -8.02
C GLN A 61 -11.69 4.39 -7.70
N GLN A 62 -11.84 3.08 -7.95
CA GLN A 62 -13.05 2.33 -7.58
C GLN A 62 -13.28 2.34 -6.07
N ASN A 63 -12.22 2.10 -5.29
CA ASN A 63 -12.24 2.16 -3.83
C ASN A 63 -12.66 3.56 -3.34
N TRP A 64 -12.14 4.61 -3.98
CA TRP A 64 -12.55 5.98 -3.66
C TRP A 64 -14.03 6.24 -3.99
N THR A 65 -14.52 5.75 -5.14
CA THR A 65 -15.94 5.93 -5.50
C THR A 65 -16.87 5.26 -4.50
N MET A 66 -16.50 4.10 -3.96
CA MET A 66 -17.28 3.43 -2.90
C MET A 66 -17.33 4.28 -1.62
N VAL A 67 -16.20 4.88 -1.22
CA VAL A 67 -16.15 5.79 -0.05
C VAL A 67 -16.98 7.04 -0.29
N GLU A 68 -16.90 7.63 -1.47
CA GLU A 68 -17.67 8.83 -1.84
C GLU A 68 -19.18 8.56 -1.85
N GLU A 69 -19.60 7.42 -2.41
CA GLU A 69 -20.99 6.96 -2.36
C GLU A 69 -21.48 6.77 -0.93
N PHE A 70 -20.66 6.15 -0.08
CA PHE A 70 -20.97 5.97 1.34
C PHE A 70 -21.12 7.32 2.06
N LEU A 71 -20.16 8.23 1.91
CA LEU A 71 -20.23 9.56 2.52
C LEU A 71 -21.47 10.34 2.08
N SER A 72 -21.83 10.25 0.80
CA SER A 72 -23.03 10.87 0.23
C SER A 72 -24.32 10.29 0.83
N SER A 73 -24.43 8.96 0.90
CA SER A 73 -25.62 8.28 1.45
C SER A 73 -25.90 8.64 2.91
N HIS A 74 -24.84 8.86 3.72
CA HIS A 74 -24.95 9.21 5.13
C HIS A 74 -24.86 10.73 5.41
N GLN A 75 -24.78 11.56 4.37
CA GLN A 75 -24.71 13.03 4.44
C GLN A 75 -23.50 13.53 5.24
N PHE A 76 -22.35 12.89 5.07
CA PHE A 76 -21.08 13.41 5.57
C PHE A 76 -20.45 14.38 4.56
N ALA A 77 -19.57 15.27 5.04
CA ALA A 77 -18.73 16.04 4.12
C ALA A 77 -17.78 15.10 3.37
N LYS A 78 -17.19 15.55 2.25
CA LYS A 78 -16.23 14.80 1.41
C LYS A 78 -14.88 14.53 2.11
N ASP A 79 -14.83 14.64 3.45
CA ASP A 79 -13.66 14.40 4.27
C ASP A 79 -13.87 13.13 5.11
N VAL A 80 -12.87 12.23 5.09
CA VAL A 80 -12.90 10.97 5.86
C VAL A 80 -12.94 11.19 7.38
N ASN A 81 -12.48 12.35 7.83
CA ASN A 81 -12.49 12.78 9.24
C ASN A 81 -13.59 13.80 9.54
N ALA A 82 -14.57 13.97 8.63
CA ALA A 82 -15.65 14.91 8.82
C ALA A 82 -16.45 14.59 10.08
N VAL A 83 -16.63 15.60 10.93
CA VAL A 83 -17.51 15.48 12.10
C VAL A 83 -18.93 15.85 11.67
N LYS A 84 -19.85 14.91 11.82
CA LYS A 84 -21.28 15.21 11.75
C LYS A 84 -21.80 15.53 13.16
N HIS A 85 -22.42 16.70 13.30
CA HIS A 85 -23.17 17.07 14.50
C HIS A 85 -24.64 16.65 14.32
N SER A 86 -25.22 15.94 15.29
CA SER A 86 -26.65 15.61 15.28
C SER A 86 -27.52 16.80 15.70
N TYR A 87 -28.85 16.64 15.58
CA TYR A 87 -29.98 17.58 15.67
C TYR A 87 -29.96 18.66 16.79
N LEU A 88 -29.05 18.55 17.76
CA LEU A 88 -28.94 19.50 18.86
C LEU A 88 -27.46 19.87 19.20
N GLY A 89 -26.51 19.56 18.33
CA GLY A 89 -25.08 19.89 18.49
C GLY A 89 -24.29 19.01 19.47
N PHE A 90 -24.96 18.26 20.34
CA PHE A 90 -24.33 17.47 21.41
C PHE A 90 -23.66 16.16 20.95
N VAL A 91 -24.06 15.60 19.81
CA VAL A 91 -23.55 14.31 19.33
C VAL A 91 -22.69 14.49 18.09
N ARG A 92 -21.41 14.14 18.20
CA ARG A 92 -20.44 14.04 17.10
C ARG A 92 -20.35 12.61 16.63
N THR A 93 -20.57 12.38 15.33
CA THR A 93 -20.43 11.07 14.68
C THR A 93 -19.46 11.20 13.51
N TYR A 94 -18.52 10.26 13.42
CA TYR A 94 -17.58 10.18 12.31
C TYR A 94 -18.00 9.10 11.31
N PRO A 95 -17.58 9.18 10.03
CA PRO A 95 -17.84 8.16 9.02
C PRO A 95 -17.41 6.75 9.48
N LEU A 96 -16.28 6.66 10.18
CA LEU A 96 -15.76 5.39 10.68
C LEU A 96 -16.66 4.76 11.76
N HIS A 97 -17.27 5.57 12.64
CA HIS A 97 -18.25 5.07 13.61
C HIS A 97 -19.54 4.62 12.93
N GLN A 98 -19.95 5.28 11.85
CA GLN A 98 -21.14 4.89 11.09
C GLN A 98 -20.90 3.55 10.38
N ALA A 99 -19.77 3.39 9.70
CA ALA A 99 -19.39 2.12 9.07
C ALA A 99 -19.32 0.96 10.09
N ALA A 100 -18.83 1.25 11.31
CA ALA A 100 -18.81 0.28 12.40
C ALA A 100 -20.20 -0.11 12.91
N LYS A 101 -21.13 0.86 13.00
CA LYS A 101 -22.55 0.60 13.36
C LYS A 101 -23.27 -0.22 12.30
N ASP A 102 -22.97 0.04 11.03
CA ASP A 102 -23.54 -0.68 9.89
C ASP A 102 -22.92 -2.08 9.72
N GLY A 103 -21.82 -2.38 10.45
CA GLY A 103 -21.10 -3.65 10.37
C GLY A 103 -20.33 -3.85 9.06
N ASN A 104 -20.04 -2.76 8.35
CA ASN A 104 -19.38 -2.80 7.06
C ASN A 104 -17.85 -2.74 7.23
N TRP A 105 -17.24 -3.89 7.46
CA TRP A 105 -15.78 -4.04 7.64
C TRP A 105 -14.99 -3.55 6.43
N GLN A 106 -15.46 -3.85 5.22
CA GLN A 106 -14.81 -3.41 3.99
C GLN A 106 -14.77 -1.88 3.89
N MET A 107 -15.86 -1.21 4.27
CA MET A 107 -15.88 0.27 4.30
C MET A 107 -14.98 0.83 5.41
N MET A 108 -14.91 0.16 6.57
CA MET A 108 -13.97 0.56 7.62
C MET A 108 -12.51 0.49 7.13
N ASP A 109 -12.12 -0.61 6.49
CA ASP A 109 -10.76 -0.78 5.94
C ASP A 109 -10.46 0.24 4.85
N LEU A 110 -11.44 0.52 3.97
CA LEU A 110 -11.31 1.55 2.96
C LEU A 110 -11.10 2.93 3.60
N LEU A 111 -11.94 3.34 4.54
CA LEU A 111 -11.81 4.62 5.25
C LEU A 111 -10.44 4.73 5.96
N LEU A 112 -9.96 3.66 6.59
CA LEU A 112 -8.63 3.61 7.22
C LEU A 112 -7.51 3.76 6.18
N SER A 113 -7.62 3.09 5.03
CA SER A 113 -6.64 3.19 3.94
C SER A 113 -6.54 4.62 3.36
N PHE A 114 -7.63 5.40 3.46
CA PHE A 114 -7.70 6.80 3.07
C PHE A 114 -7.33 7.79 4.20
N GLY A 115 -6.92 7.31 5.37
CA GLY A 115 -6.42 8.15 6.47
C GLY A 115 -7.47 8.59 7.50
N ALA A 116 -8.55 7.82 7.66
CA ALA A 116 -9.44 7.99 8.80
C ALA A 116 -8.72 7.63 10.12
N ASP A 117 -8.90 8.43 11.16
CA ASP A 117 -8.26 8.15 12.45
C ASP A 117 -9.10 7.14 13.28
N PRO A 118 -8.59 5.92 13.56
CA PRO A 118 -9.30 4.94 14.37
C PRO A 118 -9.42 5.32 15.85
N LYS A 119 -8.58 6.25 16.31
CA LYS A 119 -8.52 6.75 17.69
C LYS A 119 -9.51 7.88 17.97
N GLN A 120 -10.21 8.37 16.94
CA GLN A 120 -11.21 9.40 17.13
C GLN A 120 -12.32 8.88 18.05
N LYS A 121 -12.58 9.65 19.09
CA LYS A 121 -13.64 9.39 20.05
C LYS A 121 -14.86 10.21 19.68
N ASP A 122 -16.02 9.56 19.68
CA ASP A 122 -17.29 10.26 19.54
C ASP A 122 -17.62 11.11 20.80
N SER A 123 -18.77 11.78 20.81
CA SER A 123 -19.23 12.53 21.99
C SER A 123 -19.41 11.69 23.26
N ALA A 124 -19.55 10.36 23.14
CA ALA A 124 -19.66 9.44 24.27
C ALA A 124 -18.29 8.92 24.74
N GLY A 125 -17.18 9.43 24.17
CA GLY A 125 -15.83 8.97 24.49
C GLY A 125 -15.48 7.61 23.88
N ARG A 126 -16.30 7.11 22.94
CA ARG A 126 -16.17 5.78 22.35
C ARG A 126 -15.42 5.80 21.02
N CYS A 127 -14.56 4.81 20.83
CA CYS A 127 -13.84 4.59 19.57
C CYS A 127 -14.71 3.81 18.58
N ALA A 128 -14.43 3.92 17.27
CA ALA A 128 -15.19 3.19 16.25
C ALA A 128 -15.20 1.68 16.47
N ILE A 129 -14.07 1.10 16.94
CA ILE A 129 -13.96 -0.33 17.27
C ILE A 129 -14.91 -0.79 18.38
N GLN A 130 -15.40 0.11 19.24
CA GLN A 130 -16.35 -0.27 20.30
C GLN A 130 -17.78 -0.41 19.76
N TYR A 131 -18.06 0.16 18.58
CA TYR A 131 -19.34 0.00 17.88
C TYR A 131 -19.39 -1.23 17.00
N THR A 132 -18.25 -1.86 16.74
CA THR A 132 -18.24 -3.09 15.96
C THR A 132 -18.87 -4.18 16.83
N VAL A 133 -20.16 -4.46 16.56
CA VAL A 133 -20.85 -5.55 17.22
C VAL A 133 -20.12 -6.82 16.79
N ARG A 134 -19.44 -7.45 17.74
CA ARG A 134 -18.64 -8.65 17.57
C ARG A 134 -19.51 -9.78 16.98
N ARG A 135 -19.64 -9.81 15.65
CA ARG A 135 -20.25 -10.92 14.88
C ARG A 135 -19.15 -11.73 14.21
N SER A 136 -18.21 -12.21 15.02
CA SER A 136 -17.30 -13.27 14.62
C SER A 136 -16.79 -13.94 15.87
N GLY A 137 -17.19 -15.20 16.04
CA GLY A 137 -16.59 -16.08 17.01
C GLY A 137 -15.07 -16.15 16.79
N SER A 138 -14.36 -16.33 17.91
CA SER A 138 -13.12 -17.11 17.98
C SER A 138 -12.18 -17.06 16.76
N GLY A 139 -11.21 -16.13 16.78
CA GLY A 139 -10.02 -16.18 15.95
C GLY A 139 -8.96 -15.28 16.58
N GLY A 140 -7.94 -15.88 17.18
CA GLY A 140 -7.06 -15.26 18.15
C GLY A 140 -6.31 -14.02 17.64
N PHE A 141 -6.34 -12.98 18.47
CA PHE A 141 -5.33 -11.92 18.49
C PHE A 141 -4.05 -12.53 19.07
N VAL A 142 -3.05 -12.76 18.23
CA VAL A 142 -1.69 -13.10 18.66
C VAL A 142 -0.92 -11.77 18.76
N PRO A 143 -0.29 -11.48 19.92
CA PRO A 143 0.36 -10.19 20.19
C PRO A 143 1.57 -9.91 19.30
#